data_AF-A0A1F8PWG6-F1
#
_entry.id   AF-A0A1F8PWG6-F1
#
_cell.length_a   1.000
_cell.length_b   1.000
_cell.length_c   1.000
_cell.angle_alpha   90.00
_cell.angle_beta   90.00
_cell.angle_gamma   90.00
#
_symmetry.space_group_name_H-M   'P 1'
#
loop_
_entity.id
_entity.type
_entity.pdbx_description
1 polymer ?
#
loop_
_entity_poly.entity_id
_entity_poly.type
_entity_poly.pdbx_seq_one_letter_code
_entity_poly.pdbx_strand_id
1 'polypeptide(L)'
;MLFHCLPVVEKTEMVRKACVVERKTDGNTTTEDTLWIEMPGLAVSPQEDDAELFLIMALLPAMAEGRDIQVEGAVSRKLLSNLSEFRDVWHSWNPNLFKDIQFISSNVFEDSEVKIRNPAVAAFSGGVDSSFTIWRQRNWAHSSAHLIFVTVSWCTGSTSRSGRKKPSA
;
A
#
# COMPACT_ATOMS: atom_id res chain seq x y z
N MET A 1 -4.55 7.88 10.83
CA MET A 1 -4.70 6.46 10.47
C MET A 1 -3.44 5.75 10.93
N LEU A 2 -3.57 4.62 11.61
CA LEU A 2 -2.45 3.84 12.12
C LEU A 2 -2.38 2.50 11.39
N PHE A 3 -1.19 2.16 10.90
CA PHE A 3 -0.93 0.97 10.08
C PHE A 3 -0.14 -0.04 10.89
N HIS A 4 -0.68 -1.25 11.01
CA HIS A 4 -0.01 -2.39 11.62
C HIS A 4 0.14 -3.52 10.60
N CYS A 5 1.37 -3.77 10.15
CA CYS A 5 1.66 -4.84 9.21
C CYS A 5 1.46 -6.21 9.89
N LEU A 6 0.79 -7.12 9.18
CA LEU A 6 0.57 -8.50 9.62
C LEU A 6 1.63 -9.43 9.03
N PRO A 7 1.93 -10.57 9.68
CA PRO A 7 2.86 -11.56 9.15
C PRO A 7 2.49 -12.01 7.74
N VAL A 8 3.51 -12.29 6.93
CA VAL A 8 3.33 -12.75 5.56
C VAL A 8 2.72 -14.15 5.57
N VAL A 9 1.66 -14.35 4.77
CA VAL A 9 1.00 -15.64 4.63
C VAL A 9 1.38 -16.24 3.29
N GLU A 10 2.19 -17.29 3.32
CA GLU A 10 2.55 -18.07 2.14
C GLU A 10 1.51 -19.17 1.89
N LYS A 11 0.95 -19.19 0.68
CA LYS A 11 0.13 -20.27 0.12
C LYS A 11 0.92 -20.90 -1.03
N THR A 12 0.55 -22.11 -1.46
CA THR A 12 1.30 -22.93 -2.43
C THR A 12 1.92 -22.18 -3.61
N GLU A 13 1.19 -21.24 -4.23
CA GLU A 13 1.67 -20.43 -5.36
C GLU A 13 1.50 -18.91 -5.16
N MET A 14 1.00 -18.48 -4.00
CA MET A 14 0.61 -17.10 -3.75
C MET A 14 1.13 -16.65 -2.40
N VAL A 15 1.64 -15.42 -2.34
CA VAL A 15 2.05 -14.74 -1.12
C VAL A 15 1.02 -13.64 -0.84
N ARG A 16 0.55 -13.58 0.41
CA ARG A 16 -0.33 -12.51 0.88
C ARG A 16 0.40 -11.65 1.91
N LYS A 17 0.43 -10.34 1.65
CA LYS A 17 0.70 -9.33 2.68
C LYS A 17 -0.60 -8.69 3.12
N ALA A 18 -0.71 -8.42 4.41
CA ALA A 18 -1.85 -7.70 4.95
C ALA A 18 -1.40 -6.64 5.97
N CYS A 19 -2.23 -5.62 6.14
CA CYS A 19 -2.06 -4.56 7.11
C CYS A 19 -3.43 -4.21 7.70
N VAL A 20 -3.49 -4.08 9.02
CA VAL A 20 -4.64 -3.51 9.70
C VAL A 20 -4.50 -1.99 9.68
N VAL A 21 -5.59 -1.31 9.34
CA VAL A 21 -5.66 0.15 9.30
C VAL A 21 -6.68 0.61 10.33
N GLU A 22 -6.18 1.22 11.40
CA GLU A 22 -7.00 1.82 12.44
C GLU A 22 -7.22 3.31 12.13
N ARG A 23 -8.48 3.72 12.04
CA ARG A 23 -8.83 5.15 12.04
C ARG A 23 -9.08 5.57 13.47
N LYS A 24 -8.27 6.52 13.96
CA LYS A 24 -8.40 7.09 15.31
C LYS A 24 -8.98 8.50 15.25
N THR A 25 -9.85 8.82 16.20
CA THR A 25 -10.37 10.16 16.48
C THR A 25 -10.30 10.36 18.00
N ASP A 26 -9.66 11.43 18.45
CA ASP A 26 -9.43 11.73 19.87
C ASP A 26 -8.77 10.57 20.65
N GLY A 27 -7.82 9.89 20.01
CA GLY A 27 -7.10 8.74 20.58
C GLY A 27 -7.85 7.41 20.59
N ASN A 28 -9.15 7.40 20.26
CA ASN A 28 -9.95 6.19 20.20
C ASN A 28 -10.07 5.66 18.77
N THR A 29 -9.92 4.34 18.58
CA THR A 29 -10.17 3.67 17.30
C THR A 29 -11.66 3.71 16.98
N THR A 30 -12.02 4.42 15.91
CA THR A 30 -13.40 4.56 15.42
C THR A 30 -13.76 3.47 14.43
N THR A 31 -12.83 3.11 13.54
CA THR A 31 -13.01 2.01 12.58
C THR A 31 -11.70 1.30 12.35
N GLU A 32 -11.81 0.03 11.96
CA GLU A 32 -10.69 -0.85 11.67
C GLU A 32 -10.99 -1.58 10.36
N ASP A 33 -10.07 -1.47 9.41
CA ASP A 33 -10.14 -2.17 8.13
C ASP A 33 -8.89 -3.04 7.94
N THR A 34 -8.98 -4.02 7.06
CA THR A 34 -7.82 -4.80 6.62
C THR A 34 -7.56 -4.54 5.14
N LEU A 35 -6.37 -4.03 4.85
CA LEU A 35 -5.79 -3.96 3.51
C LEU A 35 -4.99 -5.22 3.25
N TRP A 36 -5.14 -5.81 2.07
CA TRP A 36 -4.29 -6.94 1.69
C TRP A 36 -3.98 -6.94 0.20
N ILE A 37 -2.80 -7.47 -0.09
CA ILE A 37 -2.28 -7.68 -1.44
C ILE A 37 -1.93 -9.16 -1.54
N GLU A 38 -2.40 -9.79 -2.61
CA GLU A 38 -2.04 -11.15 -2.96
C GLU A 38 -1.30 -11.14 -4.30
N MET A 39 -0.12 -11.75 -4.30
CA MET A 39 0.80 -11.81 -5.44
C MET A 39 1.31 -13.24 -5.63
N PRO A 40 1.67 -13.65 -6.85
CA PRO A 40 2.34 -14.92 -7.08
C PRO A 40 3.60 -15.04 -6.22
N GLY A 41 3.96 -16.28 -5.85
CA GLY A 41 5.22 -16.57 -5.19
C GLY A 41 6.40 -15.96 -5.94
N LEU A 42 7.10 -15.03 -5.29
CA LEU A 42 8.28 -14.37 -5.83
C LEU A 42 9.54 -15.14 -5.42
N ALA A 43 10.62 -15.01 -6.20
CA ALA A 43 11.93 -15.60 -5.86
C ALA A 43 12.49 -15.05 -4.54
N VAL A 44 12.03 -13.87 -4.12
CA VAL A 44 12.33 -13.25 -2.82
C VAL A 44 11.01 -12.99 -2.12
N SER A 45 10.82 -13.60 -0.96
CA SER A 45 9.64 -13.35 -0.13
C SER A 45 9.72 -11.91 0.41
N PRO A 46 8.62 -11.14 0.37
CA PRO A 46 8.64 -9.79 0.88
C PRO A 46 8.87 -9.79 2.40
N GLN A 47 9.50 -8.73 2.90
CA GLN A 47 9.75 -8.57 4.33
C GLN A 47 8.44 -8.35 5.10
N GLU A 48 8.35 -8.88 6.32
CA GLU A 48 7.14 -8.80 7.15
C GLU A 48 6.82 -7.36 7.58
N ASP A 49 7.84 -6.58 7.87
CA ASP A 49 7.72 -5.20 8.36
C ASP A 49 7.62 -4.16 7.24
N ASP A 50 7.78 -4.55 5.97
CA ASP A 50 7.64 -3.61 4.84
C ASP A 50 6.19 -3.11 4.74
N ALA A 51 6.03 -1.80 4.94
CA ALA A 51 4.74 -1.12 4.94
C ALA A 51 4.50 -0.25 3.69
N GLU A 52 5.44 -0.25 2.74
CA GLU A 52 5.46 0.71 1.63
C GLU A 52 4.21 0.63 0.75
N LEU A 53 3.82 -0.60 0.39
CA LEU A 53 2.64 -0.83 -0.45
C LEU A 53 1.36 -0.34 0.23
N PHE A 54 1.22 -0.55 1.54
CA PHE A 54 0.04 -0.12 2.29
C PHE A 54 -0.03 1.39 2.41
N LEU A 55 1.12 2.05 2.57
CA LEU A 55 1.21 3.50 2.58
C LEU A 55 0.75 4.11 1.24
N ILE A 56 1.20 3.53 0.11
CA ILE A 56 0.78 3.96 -1.23
C ILE A 56 -0.74 3.81 -1.40
N MET A 57 -1.30 2.64 -1.02
CA MET A 57 -2.73 2.37 -1.17
C MET A 57 -3.61 3.29 -0.33
N ALA A 58 -3.13 3.73 0.84
CA ALA A 58 -3.91 4.50 1.78
C ALA A 58 -3.79 6.02 1.62
N LEU A 59 -2.82 6.52 0.84
CA LEU A 59 -2.55 7.95 0.72
C LEU A 59 -3.79 8.77 0.34
N LEU A 60 -4.43 8.46 -0.78
CA LEU A 60 -5.59 9.24 -1.26
C LEU A 60 -6.80 9.15 -0.31
N PRO A 61 -7.18 7.97 0.22
CA PRO A 61 -8.19 7.88 1.27
C PRO A 61 -7.88 8.71 2.52
N ALA A 62 -6.63 8.68 2.99
CA ALA A 62 -6.21 9.45 4.16
C ALA A 62 -6.29 10.96 3.92
N MET A 63 -5.88 11.41 2.73
CA MET A 63 -6.01 12.82 2.32
C MET A 63 -7.48 13.24 2.20
N ALA A 64 -8.34 12.38 1.64
CA ALA A 64 -9.77 12.65 1.52
C ALA A 64 -10.46 12.76 2.89
N GLU A 65 -10.02 11.98 3.87
CA GLU A 65 -10.50 12.04 5.24
C GLU A 65 -9.81 13.11 6.11
N GLY A 66 -8.73 13.73 5.62
CA GLY A 66 -7.91 14.66 6.38
C GLY A 66 -7.23 14.05 7.60
N ARG A 67 -6.71 12.82 7.47
CA ARG A 67 -6.06 12.11 8.56
C ARG A 67 -4.59 11.87 8.26
N ASP A 68 -3.73 12.27 9.19
CA ASP A 68 -2.31 11.91 9.17
C ASP A 68 -2.13 10.39 9.16
N ILE A 69 -1.08 9.91 8.50
CA ILE A 69 -0.75 8.49 8.43
C ILE A 69 0.42 8.19 9.36
N GLN A 70 0.20 7.28 10.31
CA GLN A 70 1.22 6.72 11.16
C GLN A 70 1.47 5.26 10.78
N VAL A 71 2.73 4.91 10.54
CA VAL A 71 3.13 3.58 10.07
C VAL A 71 3.99 2.88 11.12
N GLU A 72 3.54 1.70 11.57
CA GLU A 72 4.33 0.77 12.38
C GLU A 72 4.93 -0.31 11.48
N GLY A 73 5.91 0.11 10.68
CA GLY A 73 6.61 -0.73 9.72
C GLY A 73 7.75 0.04 9.04
N ALA A 74 8.61 -0.69 8.35
CA ALA A 74 9.72 -0.14 7.58
C ALA A 74 9.21 0.56 6.31
N VAL A 75 9.69 1.78 6.08
CA VAL A 75 9.44 2.54 4.86
C VAL A 75 10.73 3.23 4.39
N SER A 76 10.97 3.29 3.09
CA SER A 76 12.15 3.98 2.57
C SER A 76 11.96 5.50 2.64
N ARG A 77 13.06 6.23 2.87
CA ARG A 77 13.08 7.70 2.79
C ARG A 77 12.66 8.20 1.40
N LYS A 78 13.07 7.48 0.35
CA LYS A 78 12.77 7.85 -1.04
C LYS A 78 11.27 7.79 -1.32
N LEU A 79 10.60 6.72 -0.86
CA LEU A 79 9.15 6.62 -0.99
C LEU A 79 8.46 7.78 -0.28
N LEU A 80 8.84 8.08 0.98
CA LEU A 80 8.25 9.20 1.72
C LEU A 80 8.42 10.54 1.00
N SER A 81 9.60 10.79 0.42
CA SER A 81 9.84 11.99 -0.39
C SER A 81 8.92 12.05 -1.60
N ASN A 82 8.81 10.96 -2.37
CA ASN A 82 7.96 10.89 -3.56
C ASN A 82 6.48 11.04 -3.21
N LEU A 83 6.02 10.43 -2.11
CA LEU A 83 4.64 10.53 -1.65
C LEU A 83 4.31 11.91 -1.09
N SER A 84 5.28 12.61 -0.50
CA SER A 84 5.10 14.00 -0.09
C SER A 84 4.87 14.91 -1.28
N GLU A 85 5.68 14.78 -2.34
CA GLU A 85 5.46 15.52 -3.58
C GLU A 85 4.13 15.17 -4.24
N PHE A 86 3.78 13.87 -4.30
CA PHE A 86 2.50 13.42 -4.84
C PHE A 86 1.32 13.98 -4.04
N ARG A 87 1.38 13.96 -2.71
CA ARG A 87 0.40 14.57 -1.81
C ARG A 87 0.23 16.06 -2.11
N ASP A 88 1.33 16.80 -2.23
CA ASP A 88 1.31 18.25 -2.47
C ASP A 88 0.62 18.59 -3.80
N VAL A 89 0.90 17.80 -4.85
CA VAL A 89 0.23 17.94 -6.15
C VAL A 89 -1.28 17.73 -6.01
N TRP A 90 -1.73 16.66 -5.37
CA TRP A 90 -3.17 16.39 -5.19
C TRP A 90 -3.87 17.43 -4.32
N HIS A 91 -3.22 17.88 -3.25
CA HIS A 91 -3.73 18.97 -2.42
C HIS A 91 -3.86 20.26 -3.23
N SER A 92 -2.88 20.59 -4.07
CA SER A 92 -2.92 21.79 -4.92
C SER A 92 -4.04 21.75 -5.97
N TRP A 93 -4.34 20.56 -6.52
CA TRP A 93 -5.36 20.40 -7.55
C TRP A 93 -6.79 20.47 -7.02
N ASN A 94 -7.05 19.91 -5.83
CA ASN A 94 -8.37 19.96 -5.22
C ASN A 94 -8.29 19.97 -3.68
N PRO A 95 -7.96 21.12 -3.07
CA PRO A 95 -7.77 21.25 -1.61
C PRO A 95 -9.05 21.04 -0.81
N ASN A 96 -10.22 21.16 -1.46
CA ASN A 96 -11.50 20.89 -0.84
C ASN A 96 -11.67 19.40 -0.53
N LEU A 97 -11.24 18.54 -1.45
CA LEU A 97 -11.32 17.09 -1.31
C LEU A 97 -10.09 16.50 -0.63
N PHE A 98 -8.88 16.85 -1.09
CA PHE A 98 -7.64 16.26 -0.62
C PHE A 98 -6.93 17.21 0.33
N LYS A 99 -6.83 16.85 1.61
CA LYS A 99 -6.15 17.65 2.62
C LYS A 99 -4.66 17.36 2.64
N ASP A 100 -3.90 18.37 3.05
CA ASP A 100 -2.51 18.18 3.43
C ASP A 100 -2.47 17.38 4.75
N ILE A 101 -1.67 16.31 4.76
CA ILE A 101 -1.56 15.34 5.85
C ILE A 101 -0.09 15.02 6.09
N GLN A 102 0.24 14.60 7.31
CA GLN A 102 1.60 14.21 7.69
C GLN A 102 1.82 12.69 7.60
N PHE A 103 3.05 12.31 7.29
CA PHE A 103 3.54 10.93 7.39
C PHE A 103 4.41 10.79 8.64
N ILE A 104 4.08 9.82 9.49
CA ILE A 104 4.79 9.54 10.74
C ILE A 104 5.24 8.07 10.69
N SER A 105 6.54 7.83 10.65
CA SER A 105 7.11 6.48 10.75
C SER A 105 8.24 6.46 11.77
N SER A 106 8.27 5.42 12.59
CA SER A 106 9.36 5.15 13.54
C SER A 106 10.53 4.39 12.92
N ASN A 107 10.33 3.77 11.76
CA ASN A 107 11.34 2.96 11.07
C ASN A 107 11.48 3.42 9.61
N VAL A 108 12.40 4.36 9.39
CA VAL A 108 12.74 4.87 8.07
C VAL A 108 14.14 4.39 7.70
N PHE A 109 14.26 3.69 6.58
CA PHE A 109 15.54 3.21 6.05
C PHE A 109 15.96 3.98 4.79
N GLU A 110 17.26 3.98 4.51
CA GLU A 110 17.80 4.51 3.26
C GLU A 110 17.75 3.43 2.17
N ASP A 111 17.29 3.79 0.98
CA ASP A 111 17.31 2.88 -0.16
C ASP A 111 18.76 2.49 -0.51
N SER A 112 19.02 1.19 -0.61
CA SER A 112 20.25 0.70 -1.21
C SER A 112 20.20 0.91 -2.73
N GLU A 113 21.24 1.50 -3.33
CA GLU A 113 21.36 1.59 -4.77
C GLU A 113 21.56 0.19 -5.40
N VAL A 114 20.46 -0.52 -5.66
CA VAL A 114 20.52 -1.73 -6.47
C VAL A 114 20.64 -1.31 -7.94
N LYS A 115 21.84 -1.49 -8.52
CA LYS A 115 22.06 -1.28 -9.96
C LYS A 115 21.39 -2.40 -10.76
N ILE A 116 20.08 -2.30 -10.94
CA ILE A 116 19.36 -3.17 -11.87
C ILE A 116 19.61 -2.62 -13.27
N ARG A 117 20.18 -3.43 -14.17
CA ARG A 117 20.39 -3.02 -15.58
C ARG A 117 19.04 -3.08 -16.32
N ASN A 118 18.57 -1.93 -16.78
CA ASN A 118 17.38 -1.78 -17.64
C ASN A 118 16.08 -2.45 -17.15
N PRO A 119 15.65 -2.34 -15.87
CA PRO A 119 14.32 -2.79 -15.50
C PRO A 119 13.28 -1.81 -16.02
N ALA A 120 12.31 -2.31 -16.78
CA ALA A 120 11.09 -1.58 -17.09
C ALA A 120 9.93 -2.27 -16.38
N VAL A 121 9.14 -1.51 -15.61
CA VAL A 121 7.88 -1.95 -15.03
C VAL A 121 6.76 -1.17 -15.70
N ALA A 122 5.68 -1.86 -16.07
CA ALA A 122 4.50 -1.23 -16.65
C ALA A 122 3.24 -1.79 -15.97
N ALA A 123 2.30 -0.91 -15.63
CA ALA A 123 0.97 -1.33 -15.20
C ALA A 123 0.20 -1.89 -16.41
N PHE A 124 -0.40 -3.07 -16.25
CA PHE A 124 -1.20 -3.72 -17.30
C PHE A 124 -2.65 -3.88 -16.86
N SER A 125 -3.55 -3.19 -17.56
CA SER A 125 -4.99 -3.24 -17.31
C SER A 125 -5.77 -3.96 -18.42
N GLY A 126 -5.10 -4.36 -19.50
CA GLY A 126 -5.74 -4.88 -20.72
C GLY A 126 -6.29 -3.78 -21.65
N GLY A 127 -6.19 -2.50 -21.25
CA GLY A 127 -6.56 -1.37 -22.10
C GLY A 127 -5.55 -1.12 -23.22
N VAL A 128 -5.94 -0.31 -24.21
CA VAL A 128 -5.11 0.04 -25.37
C VAL A 128 -3.79 0.68 -24.96
N ASP A 129 -3.80 1.57 -23.96
CA ASP A 129 -2.60 2.26 -23.49
C ASP A 129 -1.60 1.31 -22.85
N SER A 130 -2.09 0.40 -22.01
CA SER A 130 -1.23 -0.59 -21.36
C SER A 130 -0.66 -1.61 -22.35
N SER A 131 -1.46 -2.02 -23.34
CA SER A 131 -1.05 -2.93 -24.41
C SER A 131 0.01 -2.28 -25.31
N PHE A 132 -0.20 -1.01 -25.69
CA PHE A 132 0.75 -0.24 -26.47
C PHE A 132 2.06 0.01 -25.69
N THR A 133 1.97 0.30 -24.40
CA THR A 133 3.15 0.48 -23.53
C THR A 133 4.03 -0.78 -23.52
N ILE A 134 3.43 -1.97 -23.34
CA ILE A 134 4.17 -3.25 -23.40
C ILE A 134 4.74 -3.49 -24.79
N TRP A 135 3.93 -3.31 -25.85
CA TRP A 135 4.37 -3.50 -27.23
C TRP A 135 5.57 -2.62 -27.58
N ARG A 136 5.52 -1.33 -27.22
CA ARG A 136 6.60 -0.37 -27.45
C ARG A 136 7.88 -0.77 -26.70
N GLN A 137 7.75 -1.15 -25.42
CA GLN A 137 8.90 -1.54 -24.60
C GLN A 137 9.60 -2.78 -25.17
N ARG A 138 8.82 -3.80 -25.58
CA ARG A 138 9.36 -5.03 -26.18
C ARG A 138 10.08 -4.79 -27.51
N ASN A 139 9.62 -3.83 -28.31
CA ASN A 139 10.22 -3.54 -29.62
C ASN A 139 11.45 -2.63 -29.52
N TRP A 140 11.56 -1.81 -28.47
CA TRP A 140 12.66 -0.86 -28.30
C TRP A 140 13.81 -1.41 -27.46
N ALA A 141 13.51 -2.27 -26.48
CA ALA A 141 14.50 -2.98 -25.70
C ALA A 141 14.45 -4.46 -26.09
N HIS A 142 15.56 -5.03 -26.55
CA HIS A 142 15.73 -6.48 -26.74
C HIS A 142 15.70 -7.21 -25.37
N SER A 143 14.61 -7.10 -24.63
CA SER A 143 14.47 -7.60 -23.26
C SER A 143 13.08 -8.20 -23.06
N SER A 144 13.04 -9.31 -22.31
CA SER A 144 11.83 -10.05 -22.01
C SER A 144 10.93 -9.25 -21.07
N ALA A 145 9.67 -9.02 -21.47
CA ALA A 145 8.65 -8.46 -20.60
C ALA A 145 7.97 -9.60 -19.82
N HIS A 146 8.08 -9.58 -18.49
CA HIS A 146 7.34 -10.49 -17.63
C HIS A 146 6.12 -9.78 -17.06
N LEU A 147 4.94 -10.38 -17.25
CA LEU A 147 3.69 -9.93 -16.68
C LEU A 147 3.52 -10.57 -15.30
N ILE A 148 3.39 -9.73 -14.26
CA ILE A 148 3.05 -10.17 -12.90
C ILE A 148 1.65 -9.64 -12.60
N PHE A 149 0.72 -10.54 -12.31
CA PHE A 149 -0.62 -10.18 -11.86
C PHE A 149 -0.62 -9.99 -10.36
N VAL A 150 -1.13 -8.86 -9.88
CA VAL A 150 -1.27 -8.55 -8.45
C VAL A 150 -2.73 -8.27 -8.16
N THR A 151 -3.30 -8.96 -7.18
CA THR A 151 -4.66 -8.71 -6.71
C THR A 151 -4.63 -7.89 -5.44
N VAL A 152 -5.37 -6.79 -5.43
CA VAL A 152 -5.49 -5.87 -4.31
C VAL A 152 -6.95 -5.82 -3.87
N SER A 153 -7.20 -5.86 -2.57
CA SER A 153 -8.55 -5.68 -2.05
C SER A 153 -8.53 -4.95 -0.70
N TRP A 154 -9.60 -4.19 -0.47
CA TRP A 154 -9.89 -3.50 0.77
C TRP A 154 -11.10 -4.16 1.42
N CYS A 155 -10.91 -4.76 2.59
CA CYS A 155 -12.02 -5.32 3.35
C CYS A 155 -12.36 -4.39 4.52
N THR A 156 -13.52 -3.74 4.47
CA THR A 156 -13.97 -2.87 5.56
C THR A 156 -14.60 -3.69 6.68
N GLY A 157 -14.01 -3.64 7.87
CA GLY A 157 -14.51 -4.37 9.04
C GLY A 157 -15.63 -3.59 9.71
N SER A 158 -16.89 -3.96 9.49
CA SER A 158 -17.98 -3.49 10.37
C SER A 158 -17.93 -4.25 11.69
N THR A 159 -17.13 -3.76 12.64
CA THR A 159 -17.13 -4.28 14.01
C THR A 159 -18.42 -3.85 14.72
N SER A 160 -19.51 -4.59 14.51
CA SER A 160 -20.63 -4.59 15.46
C SER A 160 -20.16 -5.33 16.72
N ARG A 161 -19.70 -4.58 17.73
CA ARG A 161 -19.48 -5.11 19.08
C ARG A 161 -20.85 -5.43 19.70
N SER A 162 -21.41 -6.60 19.40
CA SER A 162 -22.54 -7.13 20.18
C SER A 162 -21.99 -7.69 21.49
N GLY A 163 -22.25 -6.97 22.58
CA GLY A 163 -21.91 -7.39 23.93
C GLY A 163 -22.71 -8.62 24.33
N ARG A 164 -22.06 -9.79 24.37
CA ARG A 164 -22.61 -11.01 24.99
C ARG A 164 -22.35 -10.94 26.50
N LYS A 165 -23.26 -10.35 27.27
CA LYS A 165 -23.32 -10.59 28.72
C LYS A 165 -23.71 -12.05 28.94
N LYS A 166 -22.82 -12.85 29.55
CA LYS A 166 -23.15 -14.16 30.12
C LYS A 166 -24.11 -13.95 31.31
N PRO A 167 -25.24 -14.65 31.41
CA PRO A 167 -25.96 -14.73 32.67
C PRO A 167 -25.18 -15.65 33.63
N SER A 168 -24.90 -15.14 34.83
CA SER A 168 -24.50 -15.94 35.98
C SER A 168 -25.66 -16.84 36.40
N ALA A 169 -25.40 -18.14 36.50
CA ALA A 169 -26.22 -19.08 37.24
C ALA A 169 -25.79 -19.06 38.72
#